data_AF-A0A661Z9H4-F1
#
_entry.id   AF-A0A661Z9H4-F1
#
_cell.length_a   1.000
_cell.length_b   1.000
_cell.length_c   1.000
_cell.angle_alpha   90.00
_cell.angle_beta   90.00
_cell.angle_gamma   90.00
#
_symmetry.space_group_name_H-M   'P 1'
#
loop_
_entity.id
_entity.type
_entity.pdbx_description
1 polymer ?
#
loop_
_entity_poly.entity_id
_entity_poly.type
_entity_poly.pdbx_seq_one_letter_code
_entity_poly.pdbx_strand_id
1 'polypeptide(L)' 'FICHSRNNTAHLDGVHTCFGKVTEGLEVIDAIRQGDKINKIVID' A
#
# COMPACT_ATOMS: atom_id res chain seq x y z
N PHE A 1 -3.48 4.27 -0.02
CA PHE A 1 -3.49 3.04 -0.84
C PHE A 1 -2.06 2.53 -0.90
N ILE A 2 -1.89 1.23 -1.16
CA ILE A 2 -0.56 0.62 -1.33
C ILE A 2 -0.49 0.16 -2.79
N CYS A 3 0.45 0.72 -3.55
CA CYS A 3 0.69 0.29 -4.93
C CYS A 3 1.43 -1.04 -4.92
N HIS A 4 0.73 -2.11 -5.32
CA HIS A 4 1.33 -3.44 -5.37
C HIS A 4 2.08 -3.73 -6.68
N SER A 5 1.71 -3.07 -7.78
CA SER A 5 2.43 -3.17 -9.06
C SER A 5 2.28 -1.91 -9.90
N ARG A 6 3.40 -1.41 -10.41
CA ARG A 6 3.44 -0.19 -11.24
C ARG A 6 2.68 -0.35 -12.56
N ASN A 7 2.74 -1.54 -13.16
CA ASN A 7 2.10 -1.79 -14.46
C ASN A 7 0.60 -1.50 -14.42
N ASN A 8 -0.04 -1.75 -13.27
CA ASN A 8 -1.48 -1.55 -13.11
C ASN A 8 -1.82 -0.20 -12.48
N THR A 9 -0.90 0.44 -11.76
CA THR A 9 -1.20 1.67 -10.99
C THR A 9 -0.62 2.95 -11.59
N ALA A 10 0.05 2.91 -12.75
CA ALA A 10 0.66 4.10 -13.36
C ALA A 10 -0.34 5.25 -13.66
N HIS A 11 -1.60 4.93 -13.92
CA HIS A 11 -2.66 5.92 -14.17
C HIS A 11 -3.04 6.75 -12.92
N LEU A 12 -2.55 6.37 -11.74
CA LEU A 12 -2.80 7.10 -10.49
C LEU A 12 -1.76 8.21 -10.24
N ASP A 13 -0.67 8.22 -11.02
CA ASP A 13 0.39 9.22 -10.91
C ASP A 13 -0.18 10.62 -11.22
N GLY A 14 -0.01 11.57 -10.29
CA GLY A 14 -0.56 12.93 -10.39
C GLY A 14 -2.02 13.07 -9.96
N VAL A 15 -2.74 11.98 -9.72
CA VAL A 15 -4.11 11.99 -9.15
C VAL A 15 -4.08 11.87 -7.63
N HIS A 16 -3.04 11.24 -7.08
CA HIS A 16 -2.88 10.99 -5.67
C HIS A 16 -1.50 11.42 -5.15
N THR A 17 -1.46 11.97 -3.94
CA THR A 17 -0.21 12.35 -3.26
C THR A 17 0.37 11.16 -2.51
N CYS A 18 1.53 10.67 -2.93
CA CYS A 18 2.30 9.66 -2.20
C CYS A 18 3.00 10.31 -0.99
N PHE A 19 2.72 9.81 0.22
CA PHE A 19 3.29 10.32 1.48
C PHE A 19 4.21 9.31 2.20
N GLY A 20 4.42 8.12 1.63
CA GLY A 20 5.26 7.08 2.21
C GLY A 20 5.51 5.94 1.23
N LYS A 21 6.48 5.07 1.55
CA LYS A 21 6.83 3.88 0.78
C LYS A 21 7.00 2.70 1.72
N VAL A 22 6.43 1.55 1.37
CA VAL A 22 6.64 0.29 2.09
C VAL A 22 8.07 -0.18 1.84
N THR A 23 8.86 -0.36 2.90
CA THR A 23 10.26 -0.81 2.83
C THR A 23 10.42 -2.29 3.21
N GLU A 24 9.47 -2.86 3.94
CA GLU A 24 9.51 -4.22 4.49
C GLU A 24 8.11 -4.85 4.48
N GLY A 25 8.03 -6.19 4.48
CA GLY A 25 6.75 -6.90 4.56
C GLY A 25 5.92 -6.87 3.27
N LEU A 26 6.56 -6.78 2.11
CA LEU A 26 5.87 -6.76 0.80
C LEU A 26 5.03 -8.02 0.57
N GLU A 27 5.50 -9.17 1.04
CA GLU A 27 4.80 -10.46 0.98
C GLU A 27 3.49 -10.48 1.77
N VAL A 28 3.35 -9.62 2.78
CA VAL A 28 2.12 -9.52 3.56
C VAL A 28 1.04 -8.81 2.76
N ILE A 29 1.41 -7.89 1.86
CA ILE A 29 0.45 -7.15 1.02
C ILE A 29 -0.35 -8.12 0.14
N ASP A 30 0.31 -9.13 -0.42
CA ASP A 30 -0.30 -10.18 -1.23
C ASP A 30 -1.29 -11.05 -0.44
N ALA A 31 -1.07 -11.20 0.87
CA ALA A 31 -1.90 -12.02 1.72
C ALA A 31 -3.18 -11.30 2.20
N ILE A 32 -3.27 -9.97 2.03
CA ILE A 32 -4.41 -9.16 2.50
C ILE A 32 -5.68 -9.55 1.74
N ARG A 33 -6.74 -9.84 2.49
CA ARG A 33 -8.06 -10.15 1.95
C ARG A 33 -9.03 -9.01 2.20
N GLN A 34 -10.06 -8.95 1.37
CA GLN A 34 -11.13 -7.97 1.57
C GLN A 34 -11.78 -8.16 2.95
N GLY A 35 -11.89 -7.09 3.71
CA GLY A 35 -12.47 -7.09 5.06
C GLY A 35 -11.44 -7.23 6.18
N ASP A 36 -10.16 -7.45 5.87
CA ASP A 36 -9.09 -7.39 6.87
C ASP A 36 -9.01 -6.01 7.50
N LYS A 37 -8.74 -5.98 8.81
CA LYS A 37 -8.71 -4.76 9.61
C LYS A 37 -7.29 -4.40 10.02
N ILE A 38 -6.99 -3.11 10.00
CA ILE A 38 -5.76 -2.57 10.57
C ILE A 38 -5.96 -2.45 12.08
N ASN A 39 -5.23 -3.26 12.86
CA ASN A 39 -5.38 -3.29 14.32
C ASN A 39 -4.56 -2.21 15.03
N LYS A 40 -3.41 -1.79 14.48
CA LYS A 40 -2.52 -0.79 15.08
C LYS A 40 -1.65 -0.12 14.02
N ILE A 41 -1.41 1.17 14.18
CA ILE A 41 -0.41 1.95 13.43
C ILE A 41 0.44 2.71 14.46
N VAL A 42 1.76 2.73 14.29
CA VAL A 42 2.70 3.48 15.12
C VAL A 42 3.51 4.40 14.21
N ILE A 43 3.68 5.65 14.64
CA ILE A 43 4.49 6.66 13.96
C ILE A 43 5.43 7.21 15.02
N ASP A 44 6.73 7.20 14.73
CA ASP A 44 7.77 7.78 15.59
C ASP A 44 8.05 9.24 15.22
#